data_AF-A0AAE0ZHJ8-F1
#
_entry.id   AF-A0AAE0ZHJ8-F1
#
_cell.length_a   1.000
_cell.length_b   1.000
_cell.length_c   1.000
_cell.angle_alpha   90.00
_cell.angle_beta   90.00
_cell.angle_gamma   90.00
#
_symmetry.space_group_name_H-M   'P 1'
#
loop_
_entity.id
_entity.type
_entity.pdbx_description
1 polymer ?
#
loop_
_entity_poly.entity_id
_entity_poly.type
_entity_poly.pdbx_seq_one_letter_code
_entity_poly.pdbx_strand_id
1 'polypeptide(L)'
;MKQRVADRSREQNLKESRLPSFTQAEKKLIKGTADFLGSNFYSAGYETDEPQPPANPPNYYNDKATKGLTDPDWLGSGSSWLSVTPFGIRKMMNWFKTNYNNVSVYITENGVSDRNGTLHDWHLVHSFFYRFLDGNIYL
;
A
#
# COMPACT_ATOMS: atom_id res chain seq x y z
N MET A 1 8.89 -9.59 -7.28
CA MET A 1 9.26 -10.06 -5.93
C MET A 1 10.24 -11.24 -5.97
N LYS A 2 9.84 -12.48 -6.35
CA LYS A 2 10.72 -13.68 -6.30
C LYS A 2 12.10 -13.49 -6.96
N GLN A 3 12.11 -13.08 -8.23
CA GLN A 3 13.36 -12.85 -8.98
C GLN A 3 14.26 -11.85 -8.26
N ARG A 4 13.70 -10.69 -7.94
CA ARG A 4 14.42 -9.58 -7.30
C ARG A 4 15.05 -9.97 -5.97
N VAL A 5 14.32 -10.64 -5.07
CA VAL A 5 14.91 -11.09 -3.79
C VAL A 5 15.97 -12.18 -4.00
N ALA A 6 15.81 -13.07 -4.98
CA ALA A 6 16.83 -14.07 -5.31
C ALA A 6 18.12 -13.43 -5.86
N ASP A 7 18.01 -12.44 -6.73
CA ASP A 7 19.14 -11.69 -7.28
C ASP A 7 19.92 -11.00 -6.15
N ARG A 8 19.18 -10.33 -5.27
CA ARG A 8 19.73 -9.65 -4.09
C ARG A 8 20.37 -10.62 -3.11
N SER A 9 19.82 -11.81 -2.94
CA SER A 9 20.41 -12.86 -2.10
C SER A 9 21.75 -13.36 -2.67
N ARG A 10 21.88 -13.45 -4.01
CA ARG A 10 23.14 -13.81 -4.68
C ARG A 10 24.20 -12.72 -4.51
N GLU A 11 23.83 -11.44 -4.62
CA GLU A 11 24.73 -10.31 -4.33
C GLU A 11 25.23 -10.29 -2.87
N GLN A 12 24.46 -10.90 -1.96
CA GLN A 12 24.83 -11.08 -0.56
C GLN A 12 25.66 -12.35 -0.31
N ASN A 13 26.06 -13.06 -1.37
CA ASN A 13 26.75 -14.36 -1.30
C ASN A 13 25.95 -15.47 -0.59
N LEU A 14 24.61 -15.38 -0.58
CA LEU A 14 23.76 -16.44 -0.07
C LEU A 14 23.57 -17.52 -1.14
N LYS A 15 23.64 -18.78 -0.71
CA LYS A 15 23.43 -19.94 -1.59
C LYS A 15 21.96 -20.10 -2.01
N GLU A 16 21.04 -19.55 -1.22
CA GLU A 16 19.60 -19.64 -1.43
C GLU A 16 18.94 -18.27 -1.29
N SER A 17 17.73 -18.12 -1.84
CA SER A 17 16.95 -16.89 -1.70
C SER A 17 16.48 -16.70 -0.26
N ARG A 18 16.55 -15.46 0.25
CA ARG A 18 15.90 -15.09 1.51
C ARG A 18 14.38 -15.20 1.48
N LEU A 19 13.76 -15.22 0.29
CA LEU A 19 12.32 -15.37 0.14
C LEU A 19 11.95 -16.86 0.09
N PRO A 20 11.16 -17.38 1.05
CA PRO A 20 10.71 -18.76 1.01
C PRO A 20 9.91 -19.07 -0.25
N SER A 21 9.96 -20.33 -0.67
CA SER A 21 9.21 -20.82 -1.83
C SER A 21 8.17 -21.84 -1.39
N PHE A 22 6.95 -21.68 -1.90
CA PHE A 22 5.92 -22.69 -1.74
C PHE A 22 6.15 -23.87 -2.68
N THR A 23 5.93 -25.07 -2.15
CA THR A 23 5.75 -26.30 -2.92
C THR A 23 4.48 -26.24 -3.77
N GLN A 24 4.32 -27.18 -4.71
CA GLN A 24 3.12 -27.25 -5.53
C GLN A 24 1.86 -27.58 -4.71
N ALA A 25 2.01 -28.42 -3.67
CA ALA A 25 0.91 -28.78 -2.78
C ALA A 25 0.43 -27.57 -1.97
N GLU A 26 1.35 -26.78 -1.41
CA GLU A 26 1.03 -25.56 -0.65
C GLU A 26 0.38 -24.49 -1.53
N LYS A 27 0.86 -24.30 -2.77
CA LYS A 27 0.22 -23.37 -3.73
C LYS A 27 -1.23 -23.79 -4.01
N LYS A 28 -1.49 -25.08 -4.17
CA LYS A 28 -2.83 -25.61 -4.39
C LYS A 28 -3.70 -25.42 -3.14
N LEU A 29 -3.13 -25.61 -1.95
CA LEU A 29 -3.82 -25.44 -0.69
C LEU A 29 -4.26 -23.99 -0.45
N ILE A 30 -3.40 -23.01 -0.74
CA ILE A 30 -3.63 -21.58 -0.43
C ILE A 30 -4.47 -20.88 -1.51
N LYS A 31 -4.41 -21.34 -2.77
CA LYS A 31 -5.11 -20.66 -3.87
C LYS A 31 -6.63 -20.76 -3.68
N GLY A 32 -7.29 -19.60 -3.54
CA GLY A 32 -8.75 -19.50 -3.47
C GLY A 32 -9.34 -19.68 -2.07
N THR A 33 -8.54 -19.55 -1.01
CA THR A 33 -8.99 -19.72 0.38
C THR A 33 -9.57 -18.44 1.01
N ALA A 34 -10.13 -17.54 0.21
CA ALA A 34 -10.72 -16.30 0.69
C ALA A 34 -12.05 -16.03 -0.02
N ASP A 35 -13.11 -15.79 0.77
CA ASP A 35 -14.45 -15.51 0.27
C ASP A 35 -14.62 -14.03 -0.16
N PHE A 36 -13.84 -13.14 0.46
CA PHE A 36 -13.78 -11.71 0.16
C PHE A 36 -12.39 -11.14 0.49
N LEU A 37 -12.13 -9.93 0.03
CA LEU A 37 -10.92 -9.16 0.35
C LEU A 37 -11.24 -8.09 1.41
N GLY A 38 -10.66 -8.21 2.60
CA GLY A 38 -10.62 -7.11 3.57
C GLY A 38 -9.48 -6.15 3.22
N SER A 39 -9.76 -4.85 3.19
CA SER A 39 -8.77 -3.83 2.84
C SER A 39 -8.80 -2.66 3.81
N ASN A 40 -7.61 -2.30 4.30
CA ASN A 40 -7.39 -1.09 5.08
C ASN A 40 -6.75 -0.04 4.16
N PHE A 41 -7.42 1.10 3.96
CA PHE A 41 -6.90 2.19 3.14
C PHE A 41 -6.86 3.48 3.94
N TYR A 42 -5.73 4.18 3.90
CA TYR A 42 -5.52 5.42 4.66
C TYR A 42 -4.91 6.52 3.81
N SER A 43 -3.86 6.20 3.05
CA SER A 43 -3.14 7.17 2.22
C SER A 43 -2.60 6.51 0.95
N ALA A 44 -2.33 7.33 -0.05
CA ALA A 44 -1.50 7.01 -1.20
C ALA A 44 -0.17 7.77 -1.13
N GLY A 45 0.75 7.39 -2.01
CA GLY A 45 2.04 8.03 -2.24
C GLY A 45 2.44 7.82 -3.70
N TYR A 46 3.45 8.55 -4.14
CA TYR A 46 4.14 8.25 -5.39
C TYR A 46 5.26 7.25 -5.14
N GLU A 47 5.61 6.52 -6.18
CA GLU A 47 6.80 5.66 -6.20
C GLU A 47 7.62 6.05 -7.42
N THR A 48 8.92 6.23 -7.24
CA THR A 48 9.86 6.47 -8.33
C THR A 48 10.93 5.41 -8.33
N ASP A 49 11.52 5.15 -9.48
CA ASP A 49 12.72 4.32 -9.57
C ASP A 49 13.84 4.94 -8.71
N GLU A 50 14.57 4.08 -8.01
CA GLU A 50 15.74 4.48 -7.23
C GLU A 50 16.95 3.66 -7.71
N PRO A 51 18.16 4.26 -7.79
CA PRO A 51 19.36 3.48 -8.04
C PRO A 51 19.46 2.31 -7.07
N GLN A 52 19.86 1.14 -7.57
CA GLN A 52 19.91 -0.08 -6.78
C GLN A 52 20.79 0.13 -5.52
N PRO A 53 20.22 0.09 -4.30
CA PRO A 53 21.01 0.29 -3.09
C PRO A 53 21.95 -0.90 -2.84
N PRO A 54 22.96 -0.76 -1.96
CA PRO A 54 23.83 -1.85 -1.56
C PRO A 54 23.04 -3.10 -1.13
N ALA A 55 23.53 -4.27 -1.50
CA ALA A 55 22.88 -5.53 -1.16
C ALA A 55 22.97 -5.85 0.34
N ASN A 56 24.01 -5.37 1.03
CA ASN A 56 24.21 -5.57 2.46
C ASN A 56 24.03 -4.27 3.26
N PRO A 57 23.36 -4.31 4.43
CA PRO A 57 22.61 -5.44 4.97
C PRO A 57 21.31 -5.73 4.20
N PRO A 58 20.77 -6.96 4.25
CA PRO A 58 19.48 -7.31 3.63
C PRO A 58 18.33 -6.47 4.20
N ASN A 59 17.50 -5.90 3.33
CA ASN A 59 16.37 -5.06 3.72
C ASN A 59 15.24 -5.16 2.68
N TYR A 60 13.99 -5.29 3.15
CA TYR A 60 12.79 -5.34 2.30
C TYR A 60 12.66 -4.13 1.36
N TYR A 61 12.89 -2.92 1.86
CA TYR A 61 12.82 -1.68 1.08
C TYR A 61 13.91 -1.63 0.00
N ASN A 62 15.13 -2.05 0.34
CA ASN A 62 16.24 -2.10 -0.61
C ASN A 62 16.03 -3.14 -1.72
N ASP A 63 15.26 -4.19 -1.42
CA ASP A 63 14.87 -5.19 -2.42
C ASP A 63 13.88 -4.63 -3.44
N LYS A 64 13.24 -3.47 -3.24
CA LYS A 64 12.32 -2.86 -4.22
C LYS A 64 13.00 -1.96 -5.25
N ALA A 65 14.12 -1.31 -4.89
CA ALA A 65 14.73 -0.18 -5.65
C ALA A 65 13.70 0.81 -6.18
N THR A 66 12.74 1.11 -5.34
CA THR A 66 11.82 2.22 -5.52
C THR A 66 11.86 3.06 -4.26
N LYS A 67 11.60 4.35 -4.44
CA LYS A 67 11.49 5.30 -3.36
C LYS A 67 10.05 5.82 -3.29
N GLY A 68 9.46 5.67 -2.10
CA GLY A 68 8.18 6.29 -1.78
C GLY A 68 8.35 7.80 -1.58
N LEU A 69 7.44 8.56 -2.18
CA LEU A 69 7.36 10.01 -2.04
C LEU A 69 5.93 10.41 -1.69
N THR A 70 5.80 11.48 -0.92
CA THR A 70 4.53 12.13 -0.63
C THR A 70 4.55 13.50 -1.26
N ASP A 71 3.44 13.89 -1.87
CA ASP A 71 3.27 15.24 -2.39
C ASP A 71 3.23 16.22 -1.20
N PRO A 72 4.12 17.23 -1.15
CA PRO A 72 4.11 18.21 -0.07
C PRO A 72 2.83 19.07 -0.08
N ASP A 73 2.11 19.14 -1.21
CA ASP A 73 0.87 19.91 -1.33
C ASP A 73 -0.35 19.14 -0.82
N TRP A 74 -0.24 17.83 -0.57
CA TRP A 74 -1.33 17.07 0.02
C TRP A 74 -1.52 17.45 1.49
N LEU A 75 -2.78 17.62 1.88
CA LEU A 75 -3.13 17.87 3.27
C LEU A 75 -2.60 16.72 4.15
N GLY A 76 -1.82 17.09 5.16
CA GLY A 76 -1.35 16.16 6.17
C GLY A 76 -2.42 15.78 7.19
N SER A 77 -1.99 15.04 8.20
CA SER A 77 -2.81 14.64 9.34
C SER A 77 -1.99 14.71 10.63
N GLY A 78 -2.53 14.19 11.73
CA GLY A 78 -1.77 14.03 12.95
C GLY A 78 -0.56 13.09 12.83
N SER A 79 -0.56 12.21 11.84
CA SER A 79 0.46 11.19 11.60
C SER A 79 1.33 11.52 10.38
N SER A 80 2.66 11.41 10.52
CA SER A 80 3.62 11.79 9.48
C SER A 80 3.54 10.96 8.19
N TRP A 81 2.95 9.76 8.25
CA TRP A 81 2.80 8.84 7.12
C TRP A 81 1.44 8.94 6.42
N LEU A 82 0.48 9.71 6.97
CA LEU A 82 -0.90 9.74 6.52
C LEU A 82 -1.22 11.10 5.91
N SER A 83 -1.38 11.11 4.59
CA SER A 83 -1.83 12.25 3.80
C SER A 83 -3.24 12.01 3.25
N VAL A 84 -4.03 13.07 3.18
CA VAL A 84 -5.40 13.02 2.68
C VAL A 84 -5.39 12.81 1.16
N THR A 85 -5.72 11.60 0.73
CA THR A 85 -5.63 11.17 -0.68
C THR A 85 -6.87 10.38 -1.15
N PRO A 86 -8.05 11.02 -1.20
CA PRO A 86 -9.32 10.38 -1.56
C PRO A 86 -9.30 9.68 -2.93
N PHE A 87 -8.57 10.22 -3.90
CA PHE A 87 -8.42 9.59 -5.20
C PHE A 87 -7.71 8.21 -5.13
N GLY A 88 -6.92 7.98 -4.09
CA GLY A 88 -6.12 6.77 -3.92
C GLY A 88 -6.99 5.53 -3.69
N ILE A 89 -8.07 5.65 -2.91
CA ILE A 89 -8.96 4.50 -2.65
C ILE A 89 -9.64 4.05 -3.95
N ARG A 90 -10.10 4.99 -4.79
CA ARG A 90 -10.72 4.66 -6.08
C ARG A 90 -9.73 3.96 -7.01
N LYS A 91 -8.47 4.42 -7.05
CA LYS A 91 -7.40 3.75 -7.83
C LYS A 91 -7.13 2.35 -7.30
N MET A 92 -7.04 2.17 -5.98
CA MET A 92 -6.87 0.85 -5.34
C MET A 92 -8.02 -0.10 -5.68
N MET A 93 -9.26 0.36 -5.57
CA MET A 93 -10.45 -0.45 -5.89
C MET A 93 -10.50 -0.88 -7.36
N ASN A 94 -10.17 0.03 -8.29
CA ASN A 94 -10.03 -0.32 -9.70
C ASN A 94 -8.91 -1.34 -9.94
N TRP A 95 -7.81 -1.23 -9.20
CA TRP A 95 -6.73 -2.20 -9.28
C TRP A 95 -7.16 -3.58 -8.75
N PHE A 96 -7.87 -3.65 -7.62
CA PHE A 96 -8.45 -4.91 -7.13
C PHE A 96 -9.41 -5.53 -8.13
N LYS A 97 -10.32 -4.72 -8.69
CA LYS A 97 -11.26 -5.15 -9.72
C LYS A 97 -10.56 -5.85 -10.89
N THR A 98 -9.51 -5.24 -11.42
CA THR A 98 -8.77 -5.77 -12.58
C THR A 98 -7.89 -6.97 -12.24
N ASN A 99 -7.30 -7.03 -11.04
CA ASN A 99 -6.26 -8.03 -10.72
C ASN A 99 -6.77 -9.23 -9.90
N TYR A 100 -7.94 -9.12 -9.27
CA TYR A 100 -8.49 -10.15 -8.39
C TYR A 100 -9.90 -10.58 -8.82
N ASN A 101 -10.14 -10.60 -10.13
CA ASN A 101 -11.40 -11.07 -10.72
C ASN A 101 -12.65 -10.38 -10.12
N ASN A 102 -12.54 -9.10 -9.80
CA ASN A 102 -13.60 -8.32 -9.19
C ASN A 102 -14.27 -9.01 -7.98
N VAL A 103 -13.46 -9.64 -7.11
CA VAL A 103 -13.92 -10.21 -5.84
C VAL A 103 -14.60 -9.14 -4.96
N SER A 104 -15.53 -9.55 -4.10
CA SER A 104 -16.11 -8.68 -3.08
C SER A 104 -15.01 -8.09 -2.20
N VAL A 105 -15.00 -6.76 -2.06
CA VAL A 105 -14.04 -6.04 -1.23
C VAL A 105 -14.79 -5.33 -0.11
N TYR A 106 -14.33 -5.51 1.13
CA TYR A 106 -14.79 -4.78 2.29
C TYR A 106 -13.68 -3.85 2.76
N ILE A 107 -13.99 -2.56 2.86
CA ILE A 107 -13.10 -1.61 3.52
C ILE A 107 -13.23 -1.84 5.02
N THR A 108 -12.23 -2.50 5.61
CA THR A 108 -12.22 -2.88 7.02
C THR A 108 -11.68 -1.77 7.90
N GLU A 109 -10.83 -0.90 7.36
CA GLU A 109 -10.43 0.33 8.01
C GLU A 109 -10.24 1.47 7.01
N ASN A 110 -10.65 2.67 7.45
CA ASN A 110 -10.43 3.93 6.77
C ASN A 110 -10.56 5.03 7.83
N GLY A 111 -9.50 5.83 8.04
CA GLY A 111 -9.57 7.00 8.91
C GLY A 111 -8.53 8.07 8.60
N VAL A 112 -8.57 9.16 9.36
CA VAL A 112 -7.57 10.22 9.38
C VAL A 112 -7.30 10.60 10.85
N SER A 113 -6.04 10.81 11.20
CA SER A 113 -5.66 11.23 12.55
C SER A 113 -5.63 12.75 12.68
N ASP A 114 -5.86 13.24 13.89
CA ASP A 114 -5.69 14.66 14.27
C ASP A 114 -4.70 14.76 15.44
N ARG A 115 -4.07 15.93 15.59
CA ARG A 115 -3.23 16.29 16.74
C ARG A 115 -3.96 17.11 17.78
N ASN A 116 -4.97 17.87 17.37
CA ASN A 116 -5.61 18.85 18.26
C ASN A 116 -6.62 18.18 19.19
N GLY A 117 -7.17 17.03 18.82
CA GLY A 117 -8.03 16.20 19.69
C GLY A 117 -9.32 16.90 20.09
N THR A 118 -9.75 17.89 19.31
CA THR A 118 -10.97 18.66 19.58
C THR A 118 -12.19 17.96 19.02
N LEU A 119 -13.34 18.15 19.66
CA LEU A 119 -14.63 17.66 19.14
C LEU A 119 -15.12 18.41 17.88
N HIS A 120 -14.47 19.51 17.50
CA HIS A 120 -14.75 20.25 16.26
C HIS A 120 -13.74 19.88 15.17
N ASP A 121 -13.77 18.62 14.75
CA ASP A 121 -12.85 17.99 13.80
C ASP A 121 -13.26 18.19 12.34
N TRP A 122 -13.51 19.45 11.95
CA TRP A 122 -13.92 19.80 10.58
C TRP A 122 -12.95 19.32 9.50
N HIS A 123 -11.66 19.18 9.84
CA HIS A 123 -10.67 18.56 8.95
C HIS A 123 -11.05 17.12 8.63
N LEU A 124 -11.43 16.31 9.62
CA LEU A 124 -11.86 14.93 9.44
C LEU A 124 -13.14 14.87 8.59
N VAL A 125 -14.12 15.73 8.88
CA VAL A 125 -15.38 15.76 8.12
C VAL A 125 -15.16 16.17 6.65
N HIS A 126 -14.38 17.23 6.40
CA HIS A 126 -14.22 17.79 5.06
C HIS A 126 -13.23 17.03 4.18
N SER A 127 -12.14 16.54 4.77
CA SER A 127 -11.09 15.83 4.04
C SER A 127 -11.44 14.37 3.80
N PHE A 128 -12.20 13.75 4.71
CA PHE A 128 -12.51 12.33 4.70
C PHE A 128 -13.90 12.06 4.10
N PHE A 129 -14.98 12.53 4.71
CA PHE A 129 -16.32 12.13 4.29
C PHE A 129 -16.73 12.74 2.95
N TYR A 130 -16.58 14.06 2.77
CA TYR A 130 -17.02 14.74 1.55
C TYR A 130 -16.17 14.43 0.32
N ARG A 131 -14.87 14.13 0.48
CA ARG A 131 -14.01 13.82 -0.67
C ARG A 131 -13.90 12.33 -0.98
N PHE A 132 -14.07 11.44 0.00
CA PHE A 132 -14.01 10.00 -0.23
C PHE A 132 -15.34 9.40 -0.67
N LEU A 133 -16.48 9.83 -0.11
CA LEU A 133 -17.77 9.16 -0.34
C LEU A 133 -18.61 9.78 -1.48
N ASP A 134 -18.51 11.08 -1.73
CA ASP A 134 -19.43 11.75 -2.66
C ASP A 134 -19.08 11.56 -4.14
N GLY A 135 -17.97 10.90 -4.49
CA GLY A 135 -17.59 10.66 -5.90
C GLY A 135 -17.35 11.94 -6.74
N ASN A 136 -17.62 13.12 -6.19
CA ASN A 136 -17.41 14.43 -6.77
C ASN A 136 -15.98 14.87 -6.53
N ILE A 137 -15.09 14.35 -7.37
CA ILE A 137 -13.81 14.98 -7.64
C ILE A 137 -14.13 16.18 -8.53
N TYR A 138 -14.36 17.35 -7.93
CA TYR A 138 -14.18 18.59 -8.66
C TYR A 138 -12.67 18.71 -8.96
N LEU A 139 -12.32 18.41 -10.21
CA LEU A 139 -11.26 19.09 -10.95
C LEU A 139 -11.92 20.25 -11.70
#